data_AF-A0A5B6VFB2-F1
#
_entry.id   AF-A0A5B6VFB2-F1
#
_cell.length_a   1.000
_cell.length_b   1.000
_cell.length_c   1.000
_cell.angle_alpha   90.00
_cell.angle_beta   90.00
_cell.angle_gamma   90.00
#
_symmetry.space_group_name_H-M   'P 1'
#
loop_
_entity.id
_entity.type
_entity.pdbx_description
1 polymer ?
#
loop_
_entity_poly.entity_id
_entity_poly.type
_entity_poly.pdbx_seq_one_letter_code
_entity_poly.pdbx_strand_id
1 'polypeptide(L)'
;MELGHFFNKRAREADEKSSAKMLESSCSDEEIMSLDLRDFEPKEALSLLRTHLSSISGIPTFKYLRIIVGTIEEDTKKGARRRLIMRQLEKESIKWTEEENGRIILIQVDIINPKNLSFAKKNQTNLGSS
;
A
#
# COMPACT_ATOMS: atom_id res chain seq x y z
N MET A 1 -4.91 13.08 -25.20
CA MET A 1 -4.41 11.72 -24.89
C MET A 1 -3.05 11.87 -24.23
N GLU A 2 -2.63 10.86 -23.46
CA GLU A 2 -1.33 10.69 -22.78
C GLU A 2 -1.27 11.14 -21.30
N LEU A 3 -1.71 10.25 -20.40
CA LEU A 3 -1.15 10.18 -19.06
C LEU A 3 0.12 9.32 -19.17
N GLY A 4 1.27 9.99 -19.08
CA GLY A 4 2.59 9.42 -19.33
C GLY A 4 2.90 8.20 -18.46
N HIS A 5 3.24 7.11 -19.13
CA HIS A 5 3.90 5.94 -18.58
C HIS A 5 5.22 6.35 -17.92
N PHE A 6 5.27 6.32 -16.59
CA PHE A 6 6.50 6.49 -15.83
C PHE A 6 6.88 5.19 -15.12
N PHE A 7 7.16 4.17 -15.93
CA PHE A 7 7.86 2.97 -15.46
C PHE A 7 9.16 2.84 -16.24
N ASN A 8 10.27 3.18 -15.60
CA ASN A 8 11.58 2.78 -16.09
C ASN A 8 12.45 2.27 -14.94
N LYS A 9 12.46 0.93 -14.83
CA LYS A 9 13.63 0.06 -14.71
C LYS A 9 14.84 0.60 -13.95
N ARG A 10 15.21 -0.10 -12.87
CA ARG A 10 16.63 -0.32 -12.56
C ARG A 10 16.93 -1.80 -12.39
N ALA A 11 17.62 -2.32 -13.39
CA ALA A 11 18.48 -3.48 -13.28
C ALA A 11 19.83 -3.04 -12.69
N ARG A 12 20.25 -3.64 -11.58
CA ARG A 12 21.66 -3.92 -11.27
C ARG A 12 21.72 -4.89 -10.09
N GLU A 13 22.53 -5.92 -10.29
CA GLU A 13 22.82 -7.04 -9.40
C GLU A 13 23.29 -6.62 -7.99
N ALA A 14 22.80 -7.34 -6.98
CA ALA A 14 23.56 -7.72 -5.80
C ALA A 14 22.94 -8.99 -5.23
N ASP A 15 23.65 -10.09 -5.40
CA ASP A 15 23.34 -11.40 -4.87
C ASP A 15 23.55 -11.37 -3.35
N GLU A 16 22.50 -11.43 -2.53
CA GLU A 16 22.55 -11.98 -1.18
C GLU A 16 21.16 -12.15 -0.53
N LYS A 17 20.86 -13.41 -0.18
CA LYS A 17 19.84 -13.92 0.75
C LYS A 17 18.35 -13.88 0.36
N SER A 18 17.98 -14.98 -0.30
CA SER A 18 16.73 -15.74 -0.25
C SER A 18 15.85 -15.54 1.01
N SER A 19 14.73 -14.82 0.84
CA SER A 19 13.39 -15.22 1.33
C SER A 19 12.28 -14.33 0.72
N ALA A 20 12.20 -14.26 -0.61
CA ALA A 20 11.08 -13.58 -1.30
C ALA A 20 10.58 -14.34 -2.55
N LYS A 21 11.06 -15.56 -2.81
CA LYS A 21 10.73 -16.37 -4.00
C LYS A 21 9.49 -17.26 -3.86
N MET A 22 8.51 -16.89 -3.03
CA MET A 22 7.28 -17.69 -2.84
C MET A 22 6.00 -17.01 -3.33
N LEU A 23 6.09 -15.87 -4.04
CA LEU A 23 4.93 -15.21 -4.68
C LEU A 23 5.16 -14.94 -6.18
N GLU A 24 6.25 -15.43 -6.77
CA GLU A 24 6.70 -15.03 -8.12
C GLU A 24 6.07 -15.84 -9.26
N SER A 25 5.23 -16.84 -8.98
CA SER A 25 4.65 -17.71 -10.03
C SER A 25 3.19 -17.46 -10.37
N SER A 26 2.51 -16.48 -9.76
CA SER A 26 1.04 -16.35 -9.91
C SER A 26 0.48 -14.94 -10.03
N CYS A 27 1.29 -13.89 -9.85
CA CYS A 27 0.85 -12.50 -10.00
C CYS A 27 1.79 -11.81 -10.98
N SER A 28 1.27 -11.35 -12.12
CA SER A 28 2.04 -10.45 -12.98
C SER A 28 2.24 -9.12 -12.24
N ASP A 29 3.35 -8.43 -12.50
CA ASP A 29 3.62 -7.09 -11.95
C ASP A 29 2.48 -6.10 -12.23
N GLU A 30 1.67 -6.37 -13.26
CA GLU A 30 0.47 -5.63 -13.66
C GLU A 30 -0.63 -5.64 -12.58
N GLU A 31 -0.63 -6.62 -11.68
CA GLU A 31 -1.63 -6.78 -10.61
C GLU A 31 -1.19 -6.15 -9.27
N ILE A 32 0.02 -5.57 -9.22
CA ILE A 32 0.63 -4.98 -8.02
C ILE A 32 0.72 -3.45 -8.17
N MET A 33 -0.07 -2.74 -7.38
CA MET A 33 0.00 -1.28 -7.26
C MET A 33 1.04 -0.88 -6.21
N SER A 34 1.93 0.06 -6.52
CA SER A 34 2.92 0.57 -5.56
C SER A 34 2.55 1.96 -5.05
N LEU A 35 2.64 2.18 -3.73
CA LEU A 35 2.41 3.44 -3.05
C LEU A 35 3.64 3.83 -2.23
N ASP A 36 4.34 4.86 -2.69
CA ASP A 36 5.52 5.38 -1.99
C ASP A 36 5.11 6.46 -0.98
N LEU A 37 5.40 6.21 0.30
CA LEU A 37 5.05 7.07 1.43
C LEU A 37 6.29 7.63 2.14
N ARG A 38 7.50 7.47 1.59
CA ARG A 38 8.77 7.82 2.25
C ARG A 38 8.87 9.30 2.59
N ASP A 39 8.45 10.16 1.67
CA ASP A 39 8.60 11.61 1.78
C ASP A 39 7.41 12.30 2.47
N PHE A 40 6.42 11.52 2.90
CA PHE A 40 5.21 12.05 3.52
C PHE A 40 5.30 12.06 5.04
N GLU A 41 4.65 13.06 5.64
CA GLU A 41 4.48 13.08 7.09
C GLU A 41 3.58 11.90 7.55
N PRO A 42 3.73 11.38 8.78
CA PRO A 42 2.97 10.22 9.24
C PRO A 42 1.44 10.32 9.06
N LYS A 43 0.87 11.51 9.20
CA LYS A 43 -0.56 11.74 9.00
C LYS A 43 -0.96 11.77 7.52
N GLU A 44 -0.12 12.35 6.67
CA GLU A 44 -0.35 12.41 5.22
C GLU A 44 -0.25 11.02 4.61
N ALA A 45 0.79 10.27 4.99
CA ALA A 45 0.97 8.87 4.62
C ALA A 45 -0.27 8.03 4.97
N LEU A 46 -0.81 8.21 6.17
CA LEU A 46 -2.05 7.56 6.60
C LEU A 46 -3.27 7.98 5.75
N SER A 47 -3.38 9.27 5.41
CA SER A 47 -4.46 9.75 4.56
C SER A 47 -4.39 9.17 3.15
N LEU A 48 -3.20 9.14 2.54
CA LEU A 48 -2.97 8.57 1.22
C LEU A 48 -3.29 7.08 1.19
N LEU A 49 -2.89 6.34 2.23
CA LEU A 49 -3.25 4.93 2.38
C LEU A 49 -4.76 4.73 2.37
N ARG A 50 -5.51 5.52 3.15
CA ARG A 50 -6.98 5.41 3.22
C ARG A 50 -7.64 5.72 1.88
N THR A 51 -7.17 6.73 1.17
CA THR A 51 -7.68 7.08 -0.16
C THR A 51 -7.45 5.94 -1.14
N HIS A 52 -6.25 5.35 -1.16
CA HIS A 52 -5.94 4.24 -2.06
C HIS A 52 -6.79 3.02 -1.72
N LEU A 53 -6.82 2.58 -0.45
CA LEU A 53 -7.66 1.45 -0.02
C LEU A 53 -9.14 1.67 -0.36
N SER A 54 -9.68 2.87 -0.14
CA SER A 54 -11.08 3.17 -0.49
C SER A 54 -11.35 3.08 -2.00
N SER A 55 -10.35 3.37 -2.83
CA SER A 55 -10.50 3.47 -4.27
C SER A 55 -10.25 2.15 -4.99
N ILE A 56 -9.32 1.32 -4.50
CA ILE A 56 -8.87 0.10 -5.19
C ILE A 56 -9.35 -1.20 -4.53
N SER A 57 -9.84 -1.16 -3.29
CA SER A 57 -10.31 -2.36 -2.60
C SER A 57 -11.53 -2.97 -3.31
N GLY A 58 -11.50 -4.29 -3.49
CA GLY A 58 -12.58 -5.05 -4.12
C GLY A 58 -12.54 -5.03 -5.65
N ILE A 59 -11.52 -4.43 -6.27
CA ILE A 59 -11.34 -4.42 -7.72
C ILE A 59 -10.39 -5.56 -8.13
N PRO A 60 -10.85 -6.59 -8.89
CA PRO A 60 -10.04 -7.77 -9.20
C PRO A 60 -8.75 -7.52 -10.00
N THR A 61 -8.68 -6.41 -10.74
CA THR A 61 -7.48 -6.02 -11.51
C THR A 61 -6.33 -5.55 -10.62
N PHE A 62 -6.61 -5.15 -9.38
CA PHE A 62 -5.62 -4.73 -8.42
C PHE A 62 -5.60 -5.76 -7.29
N LYS A 63 -4.73 -6.77 -7.39
CA LYS A 63 -4.65 -7.81 -6.36
C LYS A 63 -3.89 -7.33 -5.14
N TYR A 64 -2.78 -6.63 -5.35
CA TYR A 64 -1.91 -6.22 -4.26
C TYR A 64 -1.61 -4.73 -4.26
N LEU A 65 -1.49 -4.17 -3.05
CA LEU A 65 -0.98 -2.84 -2.79
C LEU A 65 0.34 -2.97 -2.01
N ARG A 66 1.44 -2.53 -2.61
CA ARG A 66 2.78 -2.50 -2.05
C ARG A 66 3.09 -1.09 -1.53
N ILE A 67 3.23 -0.95 -0.21
CA ILE A 67 3.44 0.34 0.45
C ILE A 67 4.89 0.47 0.89
N ILE A 68 5.58 1.54 0.49
CA ILE A 68 6.97 1.79 0.84
C ILE A 68 7.03 2.88 1.92
N VAL A 69 7.45 2.54 3.14
CA VAL A 69 7.39 3.44 4.30
C VAL A 69 8.74 4.00 4.74
N GLY A 70 9.85 3.47 4.21
CA GLY A 70 11.20 3.94 4.53
C GLY A 70 12.26 3.36 3.60
N THR A 71 13.49 3.88 3.73
CA THR A 71 14.68 3.44 2.98
C THR A 71 15.58 2.56 3.85
N ILE A 72 16.74 2.17 3.30
CA ILE A 72 17.76 1.42 4.02
C ILE A 72 18.28 2.18 5.23
N GLU A 73 18.43 3.49 5.09
CA GLU A 73 18.89 4.41 6.10
C GLU A 73 17.88 4.61 7.24
N GLU A 74 18.40 4.96 8.41
CA GLU A 74 17.58 5.14 9.61
C GLU A 74 16.83 6.47 9.54
N ASP A 75 15.57 6.39 9.12
CA ASP A 75 14.66 7.53 9.11
C ASP A 75 13.88 7.60 10.44
N THR A 76 14.09 8.68 11.19
CA THR A 76 13.42 8.97 12.47
C THR A 76 11.88 8.94 12.37
N LYS A 77 11.31 9.24 11.19
CA LYS A 77 9.87 9.26 10.91
C LYS A 77 9.35 7.94 10.34
N LYS A 78 10.21 7.04 9.82
CA LYS A 78 9.82 5.70 9.34
C LYS A 78 9.04 4.94 10.41
N GLY A 79 9.52 4.96 11.65
CA GLY A 79 8.86 4.29 12.76
C GLY A 79 7.46 4.85 13.02
N ALA A 80 7.28 6.16 12.93
CA ALA A 80 5.98 6.80 13.12
C ALA A 80 4.99 6.47 12.00
N ARG A 81 5.42 6.55 10.73
CA ARG A 81 4.62 6.13 9.57
C ARG A 81 4.17 4.68 9.68
N ARG A 82 5.11 3.75 9.88
CA ARG A 82 4.84 2.30 10.00
C ARG A 82 3.84 2.03 11.11
N ARG A 83 4.04 2.59 12.31
CA ARG A 83 3.12 2.40 13.44
C ARG A 83 1.70 2.87 13.14
N LEU A 84 1.53 4.03 12.49
CA LEU A 84 0.20 4.54 12.15
C LEU A 84 -0.50 3.67 11.09
N ILE A 85 0.25 3.23 10.09
CA ILE A 85 -0.25 2.35 9.03
C ILE A 85 -0.70 1.02 9.65
N MET A 86 0.14 0.37 10.46
CA MET A 86 -0.21 -0.89 11.13
C MET A 86 -1.46 -0.78 11.99
N ARG A 87 -1.53 0.23 12.86
CA ARG A 87 -2.72 0.47 13.68
C ARG A 87 -3.98 0.63 12.84
N GLN A 88 -3.87 1.24 11.66
CA GLN A 88 -4.99 1.37 10.75
C GLN A 88 -5.39 0.03 10.15
N LEU A 89 -4.44 -0.81 9.75
CA LEU A 89 -4.73 -2.14 9.20
C LEU A 89 -5.33 -3.08 10.25
N GLU A 90 -4.78 -3.08 11.46
CA GLU A 90 -5.33 -3.81 12.62
C GLU A 90 -6.77 -3.40 12.89
N LYS A 91 -7.04 -2.09 12.92
CA LYS A 91 -8.39 -1.56 13.18
C LYS A 91 -9.41 -2.04 12.15
N GLU A 92 -9.03 -2.14 10.88
CA GLU A 92 -9.92 -2.62 9.82
C GLU A 92 -9.86 -4.15 9.64
N SER A 93 -9.12 -4.87 10.49
CA SER A 93 -8.89 -6.32 10.37
C SER A 93 -8.32 -6.74 9.00
N ILE A 94 -7.53 -5.87 8.39
CA ILE A 94 -6.85 -6.13 7.12
C ILE A 94 -5.58 -6.93 7.43
N LYS A 95 -5.34 -8.02 6.71
CA LYS A 95 -4.08 -8.77 6.79
C LYS A 95 -3.04 -8.10 5.90
N TRP A 96 -1.79 -8.07 6.36
CA TRP A 96 -0.65 -7.58 5.59
C TRP A 96 0.56 -8.49 5.80
N THR A 97 1.49 -8.45 4.86
CA THR A 97 2.84 -9.00 5.02
C THR A 97 3.85 -7.87 5.06
N GLU A 98 4.96 -8.08 5.77
CA GLU A 98 6.05 -7.13 5.84
C GLU A 98 7.28 -7.67 5.11
N GLU A 99 7.92 -6.81 4.33
CA GLU A 99 9.14 -7.13 3.60
C GLU A 99 10.24 -6.10 3.92
N GLU A 100 11.48 -6.44 3.56
CA GLU A 100 12.66 -5.58 3.76
C GLU A 100 12.77 -5.00 5.18
N ASN A 101 12.59 -5.85 6.20
CA ASN A 101 12.63 -5.44 7.61
C ASN A 101 11.61 -4.34 7.95
N GLY A 102 10.37 -4.50 7.47
CA GLY A 102 9.24 -3.60 7.72
C GLY A 102 9.32 -2.26 6.96
N ARG A 103 10.11 -2.20 5.88
CA ARG A 103 10.15 -1.04 4.97
C ARG A 103 9.06 -1.10 3.92
N ILE A 104 8.62 -2.30 3.59
CA ILE A 104 7.53 -2.55 2.67
C ILE A 104 6.42 -3.29 3.40
N ILE A 105 5.20 -2.85 3.15
CA ILE A 105 3.97 -3.48 3.64
C ILE A 105 3.16 -3.86 2.41
N LEU A 106 2.85 -5.14 2.27
CA LEU A 106 2.05 -5.66 1.16
C LEU A 106 0.67 -6.03 1.67
N ILE A 107 -0.36 -5.56 0.97
CA ILE A 107 -1.77 -5.80 1.30
C ILE A 107 -2.45 -6.43 0.10
N GLN A 108 -3.22 -7.49 0.30
CA GLN A 108 -4.11 -8.02 -0.72
C GLN A 108 -5.41 -7.22 -0.72
N VAL A 109 -5.67 -6.46 -1.78
CA VAL A 109 -6.77 -5.47 -1.83
C VAL A 109 -8.01 -5.95 -2.60
N ASP A 110 -7.88 -6.94 -3.48
CA ASP A 110 -9.01 -7.51 -4.24
C ASP A 110 -10.04 -8.20 -3.33
N ILE A 111 -9.60 -8.77 -2.20
CA ILE A 111 -10.47 -9.44 -1.23
C ILE A 111 -11.08 -8.49 -0.18
N ILE A 112 -10.66 -7.22 -0.16
CA ILE A 112 -11.13 -6.25 0.82
C ILE A 112 -12.47 -5.68 0.34
N ASN A 113 -13.49 -5.75 1.18
CA ASN A 113 -14.75 -5.06 0.90
C ASN A 113 -14.64 -3.57 1.30
N PRO A 114 -14.67 -2.62 0.35
CA PRO A 114 -14.53 -1.20 0.65
C PRO A 114 -15.63 -0.66 1.56
N LYS A 115 -16.82 -1.29 1.59
CA LYS A 115 -17.93 -0.91 2.49
C LYS A 115 -17.63 -1.19 3.97
N ASN A 116 -16.69 -2.08 4.25
CA ASN A 116 -16.32 -2.42 5.63
C ASN A 116 -15.28 -1.46 6.21
N LEU A 117 -14.62 -0.66 5.36
CA LEU A 117 -13.62 0.30 5.79
C LEU A 117 -14.27 1.47 6.54
N SER A 118 -13.90 1.65 7.81
CA SER A 118 -14.49 2.66 8.69
C SER A 118 -14.28 4.09 8.19
N PHE A 119 -13.21 4.32 7.41
CA PHE A 119 -12.89 5.61 6.82
C PHE A 119 -13.58 5.87 5.47
N ALA A 120 -14.04 4.84 4.75
CA ALA A 120 -14.72 5.00 3.47
C ALA A 120 -16.19 5.45 3.64
N LYS A 121 -16.82 5.05 4.76
CA LYS A 121 -18.23 5.35 5.06
C LYS A 121 -18.55 6.86 5.17
N LYS A 122 -17.56 7.70 5.49
CA LYS A 122 -17.78 9.15 5.69
C LYS A 122 -18.03 9.94 4.40
N ASN A 123 -17.72 9.39 3.22
CA ASN A 123 -17.88 10.11 1.97
C ASN A 123 -19.28 9.95 1.33
N GLN A 124 -20.14 9.07 1.88
CA GLN A 124 -21.50 8.85 1.33
C GLN A 124 -22.59 9.68 2.03
N THR A 125 -22.33 10.24 3.22
CA THR A 125 -23.33 11.01 3.99
C THR A 125 -23.50 12.46 3.57
N ASN A 126 -22.69 12.99 2.64
CA ASN A 126 -22.74 14.41 2.23
C ASN A 126 -23.32 14.65 0.83
N LEU A 127 -23.88 13.64 0.15
CA LEU A 127 -24.44 13.79 -1.20
C LEU A 127 -25.98 13.72 -1.27
N GLY A 128 -26.66 13.94 -0.16
CA GLY A 128 -28.13 13.73 -0.05
C GLY A 128 -28.90 14.83 0.66
N SER A 129 -28.44 16.08 0.61
CA SER A 129 -29.22 17.25 1.09
C SER A 129 -28.83 18.53 0.34
N SER A 130 -29.47 18.79 -0.80
CA SER A 130 -29.77 20.13 -1.34
C SER A 130 -30.82 20.02 -2.42
#